data_AF-A0A1E2RYL8-F1
#
_entry.id   AF-A0A1E2RYL8-F1
#
_cell.length_a   1.000
_cell.length_b   1.000
_cell.length_c   1.000
_cell.angle_alpha   90.00
_cell.angle_beta   90.00
_cell.angle_gamma   90.00
#
_symmetry.space_group_name_H-M   'P 1'
#
loop_
_entity.id
_entity.type
_entity.pdbx_description
1 polymer ?
#
loop_
_entity_poly.entity_id
_entity_poly.type
_entity_poly.pdbx_seq_one_letter_code
_entity_poly.pdbx_strand_id
1 'polypeptide(L)'
;MGQKIASEWRGRDGSRAEAEIPADEMAQLAEALRDLQAIRTRANTAAEQILSACEGLLESLDSADAGDRQAAAEAAAIEIMTACGFEDLVGQRVTSATAIVKLLMSKRLEAMIPTAEAEAQDERLSQASVDAMFGDKS
;
A
#
# COMPACT_ATOMS: atom_id res chain seq x y z
N MET A 1 -41.06 20.92 -8.58
CA MET A 1 -40.66 19.52 -8.36
C MET A 1 -39.22 19.34 -7.86
N GLY A 2 -38.32 20.35 -7.96
CA GLY A 2 -36.91 20.23 -7.53
C GLY A 2 -36.58 20.55 -6.06
N GLN A 3 -37.52 21.08 -5.26
CA GLN A 3 -37.23 21.42 -3.85
C GLN A 3 -37.39 20.24 -2.89
N LYS A 4 -38.14 19.19 -3.27
CA LYS A 4 -38.39 18.02 -2.40
C LYS A 4 -37.20 17.04 -2.37
N ILE A 5 -36.41 17.01 -3.44
CA ILE A 5 -35.21 16.17 -3.52
C ILE A 5 -34.09 16.79 -2.69
N ALA A 6 -33.92 18.13 -2.68
CA ALA A 6 -32.88 18.80 -1.89
C ALA A 6 -33.06 18.71 -0.36
N SER A 7 -34.25 18.36 0.13
CA SER A 7 -34.52 18.15 1.56
C SER A 7 -34.31 16.70 2.00
N GLU A 8 -34.37 15.72 1.10
CA GLU A 8 -34.09 14.31 1.43
C GLU A 8 -32.59 14.03 1.62
N TRP A 9 -31.72 14.81 0.96
CA TRP A 9 -30.27 14.73 1.17
C TRP A 9 -29.79 15.49 2.40
N ARG A 10 -30.56 16.49 2.87
CA ARG A 10 -30.23 17.30 4.05
C ARG A 10 -30.67 16.68 5.38
N GLY A 11 -31.43 15.59 5.34
CA GLY A 11 -31.86 14.81 6.51
C GLY A 11 -30.99 13.58 6.80
N ARG A 12 -29.92 13.34 6.02
CA ARG A 12 -28.96 12.25 6.24
C ARG A 12 -27.62 12.72 6.79
N ASP A 13 -27.55 13.95 7.29
CA ASP A 13 -26.45 14.47 8.09
C ASP A 13 -26.81 14.31 9.57
N GLY A 14 -26.52 13.14 10.15
CA GLY A 14 -26.81 12.91 11.56
C GLY A 14 -26.22 11.66 12.22
N SER A 15 -25.54 10.78 11.47
CA SER A 15 -24.90 9.59 12.08
C SER A 15 -23.82 8.97 11.17
N ARG A 16 -23.20 9.73 10.27
CA ARG A 16 -21.86 9.32 9.82
C ARG A 16 -20.95 9.75 10.95
N ALA A 17 -20.84 8.90 11.98
CA ALA A 17 -19.73 8.99 12.91
C ALA A 17 -18.51 9.24 12.02
N GLU A 18 -17.85 10.38 12.18
CA GLU A 18 -16.49 10.53 11.69
C GLU A 18 -15.79 9.31 12.26
N ALA A 19 -15.52 8.32 11.40
CA ALA A 19 -14.93 7.07 11.82
C ALA A 19 -13.50 7.43 12.20
N GLU A 20 -13.34 7.87 13.44
CA GLU A 20 -12.06 8.25 14.01
C GLU A 20 -11.14 7.05 13.78
N ILE A 21 -10.04 7.29 13.05
CA ILE A 21 -9.10 6.22 12.76
C ILE A 21 -8.43 5.87 14.09
N PRO A 22 -8.56 4.63 14.60
CA PRO A 22 -7.92 4.23 15.84
C PRO A 22 -6.44 4.57 15.83
N ALA A 23 -5.90 4.98 17.00
CA ALA A 23 -4.52 5.42 17.11
C ALA A 23 -3.51 4.34 16.68
N ASP A 24 -3.84 3.06 16.84
CA ASP A 24 -3.03 1.92 16.39
C ASP A 24 -3.04 1.77 14.86
N GLU A 25 -4.18 2.00 14.19
CA GLU A 25 -4.27 2.03 12.73
C GLU A 25 -3.52 3.23 12.15
N MET A 26 -3.62 4.40 12.79
CA MET A 26 -2.84 5.60 12.42
C MET A 26 -1.34 5.36 12.56
N ALA A 27 -0.91 4.68 13.62
CA ALA A 27 0.50 4.31 13.81
C ALA A 27 1.00 3.33 12.73
N GLN A 28 0.18 2.34 12.35
CA GLN A 28 0.49 1.42 11.27
C GLN A 28 0.58 2.14 9.91
N LEU A 29 -0.34 3.07 9.63
CA LEU A 29 -0.28 3.88 8.42
C LEU A 29 0.97 4.77 8.40
N ALA A 30 1.33 5.37 9.54
CA ALA A 30 2.55 6.16 9.67
C ALA A 30 3.82 5.32 9.45
N GLU A 31 3.82 4.05 9.84
CA GLU A 31 4.90 3.09 9.52
C GLU A 31 4.99 2.85 8.02
N ALA A 32 3.87 2.55 7.35
CA ALA A 32 3.84 2.36 5.90
C ALA A 32 4.30 3.62 5.14
N LEU A 33 3.96 4.82 5.62
CA LEU A 33 4.43 6.08 5.05
C LEU A 33 5.93 6.28 5.25
N ARG A 34 6.49 5.91 6.41
CA ARG A 34 7.94 5.89 6.64
C ARG A 34 8.64 4.89 5.71
N ASP A 35 7.97 3.77 5.44
CA ASP A 35 8.40 2.81 4.42
C ASP A 35 8.49 3.41 3.03
N LEU A 36 7.43 4.06 2.56
CA LEU A 36 7.45 4.75 1.27
C LEU A 36 8.48 5.90 1.20
N GLN A 37 8.64 6.66 2.29
CA GLN A 37 9.60 7.76 2.33
C GLN A 37 11.04 7.29 2.19
N ALA A 38 11.45 6.24 2.91
CA ALA A 38 12.83 5.76 2.77
C ALA A 38 13.06 4.98 1.47
N ILE A 39 12.01 4.47 0.79
CA ILE A 39 12.11 3.95 -0.59
C ILE A 39 12.50 5.10 -1.50
N ARG A 40 11.75 6.21 -1.42
CA ARG A 40 12.04 7.43 -2.20
C ARG A 40 13.46 7.94 -1.95
N THR A 41 13.87 8.05 -0.68
CA THR A 41 15.22 8.51 -0.34
C THR A 41 16.28 7.60 -0.96
N ARG A 42 16.13 6.28 -0.83
CA ARG A 42 17.12 5.33 -1.34
C ARG A 42 17.17 5.30 -2.86
N ALA A 43 16.02 5.42 -3.53
CA ALA A 43 15.94 5.54 -4.98
C ALA A 43 16.63 6.82 -5.48
N ASN A 44 16.43 7.95 -4.80
CA ASN A 44 17.12 9.21 -5.15
C ASN A 44 18.63 9.08 -4.97
N THR A 45 19.10 8.50 -3.86
CA THR A 45 20.52 8.26 -3.62
C THR A 45 21.14 7.34 -4.69
N ALA A 46 20.45 6.25 -5.06
CA ALA A 46 20.93 5.35 -6.11
C ALA A 46 20.98 6.06 -7.47
N ALA A 47 19.98 6.88 -7.79
CA ALA A 47 19.97 7.67 -9.02
C ALA A 47 21.13 8.68 -9.08
N GLU A 48 21.41 9.38 -7.96
CA GLU A 48 22.56 10.29 -7.85
C GLU A 48 23.89 9.57 -8.02
N GLN A 49 24.05 8.38 -7.42
CA GLN A 49 25.25 7.56 -7.56
C GLN A 49 25.45 7.09 -9.01
N ILE A 50 24.39 6.63 -9.67
CA ILE A 50 24.44 6.21 -11.08
C ILE A 50 24.81 7.40 -11.99
N LEU A 51 24.21 8.57 -11.76
CA LEU A 51 24.53 9.78 -12.53
C LEU A 51 25.99 10.18 -12.34
N SER A 52 26.49 10.18 -11.10
CA SER A 52 27.89 10.51 -10.81
C SER A 52 28.87 9.53 -11.47
N ALA A 53 28.58 8.22 -11.47
CA ALA A 53 29.40 7.22 -12.15
C ALA A 53 29.39 7.41 -13.68
N CYS A 54 28.23 7.75 -14.26
CA CYS A 54 28.10 8.09 -15.67
C CYS A 54 28.86 9.37 -16.04
N GLU A 55 28.84 10.40 -15.20
CA GLU A 55 29.60 11.64 -15.40
C GLU A 55 31.11 11.37 -15.38
N GLY A 56 31.61 10.63 -14.39
CA GLY A 56 33.03 10.23 -14.34
C GLY A 56 33.45 9.37 -15.53
N LEU A 57 32.56 8.50 -16.01
CA LEU A 57 32.80 7.75 -17.25
C LEU A 57 32.96 8.68 -18.45
N LEU A 58 32.06 9.67 -18.61
CA LEU A 58 32.12 10.62 -19.71
C LEU A 58 33.41 11.44 -19.69
N GLU A 59 33.84 11.90 -18.51
CA GLU A 59 35.12 12.61 -18.34
C GLU A 59 36.32 11.73 -18.73
N SER A 60 36.25 10.42 -18.47
CA SER A 60 37.33 9.50 -18.83
C SER A 60 37.46 9.28 -20.34
N LEU A 61 36.40 9.50 -21.13
CA LEU A 61 36.44 9.29 -22.59
C LEU A 61 37.41 10.23 -23.31
N ASP A 62 37.69 11.38 -22.72
CA ASP A 62 38.66 12.36 -23.21
C ASP A 62 40.11 11.94 -22.95
N SER A 63 40.35 10.85 -22.21
CA SER A 63 41.68 10.33 -22.00
C SER A 63 42.24 9.72 -23.29
N ALA A 64 43.53 10.01 -23.55
CA ALA A 64 44.24 9.49 -24.72
C ALA A 64 44.67 8.01 -24.53
N ASP A 65 44.71 7.53 -23.29
CA ASP A 65 45.12 6.16 -22.96
C ASP A 65 43.91 5.21 -22.95
N ALA A 66 43.97 4.20 -23.82
CA ALA A 66 42.94 3.17 -23.89
C ALA A 66 42.87 2.32 -22.60
N GLY A 67 43.98 2.15 -21.89
CA GLY A 67 44.01 1.43 -20.61
C GLY A 67 43.22 2.16 -19.52
N ASP A 68 43.40 3.48 -19.42
CA ASP A 68 42.71 4.32 -18.45
C ASP A 68 41.19 4.38 -18.73
N ARG A 69 40.78 4.44 -20.00
CA ARG A 69 39.36 4.38 -20.38
C ARG A 69 38.71 3.05 -20.01
N GLN A 70 39.41 1.94 -20.24
CA GLN A 70 38.91 0.62 -19.91
C GLN A 70 38.75 0.47 -18.39
N ALA A 71 39.74 0.91 -17.61
CA ALA A 71 39.68 0.86 -16.15
C ALA A 71 38.54 1.74 -15.58
N ALA A 72 38.34 2.94 -16.12
CA ALA A 72 37.24 3.81 -15.75
C ALA A 72 35.87 3.21 -16.10
N ALA A 73 35.76 2.55 -17.26
CA ALA A 73 34.54 1.85 -17.66
C ALA A 73 34.19 0.68 -16.74
N GLU A 74 35.19 -0.12 -16.34
CA GLU A 74 34.98 -1.22 -15.40
C GLU A 74 34.58 -0.73 -14.01
N ALA A 75 35.23 0.33 -13.51
CA ALA A 75 34.89 0.95 -12.24
C ALA A 75 33.46 1.50 -12.23
N ALA A 76 33.10 2.29 -13.24
CA ALA A 76 31.75 2.86 -13.37
C ALA A 76 30.68 1.77 -13.50
N ALA A 77 30.96 0.68 -14.24
CA ALA A 77 30.04 -0.45 -14.35
C ALA A 77 29.78 -1.12 -12.99
N ILE A 78 30.83 -1.31 -12.18
CA ILE A 78 30.69 -1.87 -10.82
C ILE A 78 29.88 -0.94 -9.92
N GLU A 79 30.14 0.37 -9.96
CA GLU A 79 29.42 1.36 -9.16
C GLU A 79 27.93 1.41 -9.52
N ILE A 80 27.60 1.43 -10.81
CA ILE A 80 26.22 1.41 -11.30
C ILE A 80 25.51 0.12 -10.87
N MET A 81 26.12 -1.05 -11.07
CA MET A 81 25.52 -2.32 -10.64
C MET A 81 25.29 -2.37 -9.13
N THR A 82 26.24 -1.83 -8.35
CA THR A 82 26.12 -1.76 -6.88
C THR A 82 24.99 -0.82 -6.47
N ALA A 83 24.89 0.34 -7.11
CA ALA A 83 23.83 1.31 -6.86
C ALA A 83 22.45 0.70 -7.18
N CYS A 84 22.30 -0.02 -8.30
CA CYS A 84 21.07 -0.74 -8.68
C CYS A 84 20.63 -1.80 -7.65
N GLY A 85 21.53 -2.28 -6.79
CA GLY A 85 21.18 -3.17 -5.66
C GLY A 85 20.15 -2.58 -4.69
N PHE A 86 19.81 -1.28 -4.78
CA PHE A 86 18.71 -0.68 -4.03
C PHE A 86 17.35 -1.35 -4.31
N GLU A 87 17.17 -1.96 -5.49
CA GLU A 87 15.91 -2.60 -5.91
C GLU A 87 15.43 -3.68 -4.94
N ASP A 88 16.34 -4.49 -4.38
CA ASP A 88 15.99 -5.54 -3.41
C ASP A 88 15.38 -4.94 -2.13
N LEU A 89 15.99 -3.86 -1.62
CA LEU A 89 15.50 -3.14 -0.45
C LEU A 89 14.19 -2.40 -0.73
N VAL A 90 13.98 -1.94 -1.97
CA VAL A 90 12.67 -1.41 -2.38
C VAL A 90 11.64 -2.53 -2.36
N GLY A 91 11.95 -3.71 -2.90
CA GLY A 91 11.07 -4.88 -2.91
C GLY A 91 10.60 -5.26 -1.50
N GLN A 92 11.53 -5.43 -0.56
CA GLN A 92 11.22 -5.79 0.84
C GLN A 92 10.27 -4.76 1.50
N ARG A 93 10.51 -3.47 1.27
CA ARG A 93 9.73 -2.38 1.89
C ARG A 93 8.37 -2.17 1.23
N VAL A 94 8.26 -2.38 -0.08
CA VAL A 94 6.96 -2.41 -0.77
C VAL A 94 6.11 -3.58 -0.27
N THR A 95 6.71 -4.76 -0.05
CA THR A 95 6.01 -5.92 0.52
C THR A 95 5.47 -5.61 1.91
N SER A 96 6.28 -5.01 2.80
CA SER A 96 5.87 -4.54 4.14
C SER A 96 4.68 -3.57 4.07
N ALA A 97 4.83 -2.48 3.32
CA ALA A 97 3.80 -1.45 3.21
C ALA A 97 2.49 -2.01 2.61
N THR A 98 2.59 -2.89 1.62
CA THR A 98 1.41 -3.54 1.01
C THR A 98 0.69 -4.45 2.00
N ALA A 99 1.43 -5.20 2.83
CA ALA A 99 0.83 -6.06 3.85
C ALA A 99 0.06 -5.23 4.90
N ILE A 100 0.63 -4.10 5.35
CA ILE A 100 -0.02 -3.18 6.28
C ILE A 100 -1.31 -2.60 5.67
N VAL A 101 -1.24 -2.09 4.43
CA VAL A 101 -2.41 -1.52 3.76
C VAL A 101 -3.51 -2.56 3.57
N LYS A 102 -3.16 -3.79 3.14
CA LYS A 102 -4.13 -4.89 3.00
C LYS A 102 -4.81 -5.22 4.33
N LEU A 103 -4.04 -5.34 5.41
CA LEU A 103 -4.58 -5.61 6.74
C LEU A 103 -5.58 -4.55 7.18
N LEU A 104 -5.23 -3.26 7.01
CA LEU A 104 -6.11 -2.15 7.38
C LEU A 104 -7.38 -2.13 6.53
N MET A 105 -7.25 -2.33 5.21
CA MET A 105 -8.42 -2.42 4.33
C MET A 105 -9.34 -3.58 4.69
N SER A 106 -8.78 -4.76 4.98
CA SER A 106 -9.57 -5.93 5.42
C SER A 106 -10.34 -5.64 6.71
N LYS A 107 -9.68 -5.12 7.75
CA LYS A 107 -10.33 -4.76 9.02
C LYS A 107 -11.50 -3.79 8.81
N ARG A 108 -11.32 -2.81 7.93
CA ARG A 108 -12.35 -1.80 7.65
C ARG A 108 -13.49 -2.36 6.81
N LEU A 109 -13.20 -3.19 5.82
CA LEU A 109 -14.23 -3.88 5.03
C LEU A 109 -15.05 -4.82 5.92
N GLU A 110 -14.41 -5.58 6.81
CA GLU A 110 -15.08 -6.43 7.81
C GLU A 110 -15.96 -5.61 8.75
N ALA A 111 -15.49 -4.46 9.24
CA ALA A 111 -16.27 -3.56 10.08
C ALA A 111 -17.44 -2.86 9.36
N MET A 112 -17.41 -2.78 8.02
CA MET A 112 -18.47 -2.20 7.20
C MET A 112 -19.55 -3.22 6.81
N ILE A 113 -19.28 -4.52 6.95
CA ILE A 113 -20.30 -5.55 6.82
C ILE A 113 -21.14 -5.51 8.10
N PRO A 114 -22.44 -5.18 8.04
CA PRO A 114 -23.29 -5.14 9.22
C PRO A 114 -23.43 -6.55 9.79
N THR A 115 -22.68 -6.82 10.87
CA THR A 115 -22.70 -8.09 11.59
C THR A 115 -24.09 -8.45 12.09
N ALA A 116 -24.93 -7.45 12.42
CA ALA A 116 -26.31 -7.66 12.83
C ALA A 116 -27.22 -8.25 11.74
N GLU A 117 -27.01 -7.93 10.46
CA GLU A 117 -27.79 -8.53 9.36
C GLU A 117 -27.27 -9.94 9.03
N ALA A 118 -25.96 -10.17 9.14
CA ALA A 118 -25.36 -11.48 8.94
C ALA A 118 -25.77 -12.49 10.05
N GLU A 119 -25.74 -12.06 11.31
CA GLU A 119 -26.18 -12.88 12.46
C GLU A 119 -27.70 -13.13 12.41
N ALA A 120 -28.51 -12.11 12.10
CA ALA A 120 -29.96 -12.28 11.96
C ALA A 120 -30.35 -13.17 10.77
N GLN A 121 -29.57 -13.17 9.69
CA GLN A 121 -29.79 -14.03 8.55
C GLN A 121 -29.39 -15.48 8.83
N ASP A 122 -28.29 -15.69 9.56
CA ASP A 122 -27.86 -17.03 10.00
C ASP A 122 -28.85 -17.65 11.00
N GLU A 123 -29.34 -16.87 11.95
CA GLU A 123 -30.34 -17.32 12.92
C GLU A 123 -31.69 -17.66 12.25
N ARG A 124 -32.10 -16.87 11.24
CA ARG A 124 -33.29 -17.15 10.42
C ARG A 124 -33.13 -18.38 9.54
N LEU A 125 -31.94 -18.62 8.97
CA LEU A 125 -31.67 -19.82 8.18
C LEU A 125 -31.61 -21.07 9.06
N SER A 126 -31.07 -20.96 10.27
CA SER A 126 -31.06 -22.02 11.28
C SER A 126 -32.48 -22.38 11.73
N GLN A 127 -33.32 -21.40 12.09
CA GLN A 127 -34.72 -21.65 12.44
C GLN A 127 -35.53 -22.23 11.28
N ALA A 128 -35.36 -21.74 10.06
CA ALA A 128 -36.03 -22.31 8.89
C ALA A 128 -35.62 -23.77 8.62
N SER A 129 -34.35 -24.14 8.89
CA SER A 129 -33.90 -25.52 8.80
C SER A 129 -34.50 -26.42 9.89
N VAL A 130 -34.65 -25.90 11.11
CA VAL A 130 -35.29 -26.62 12.23
C VAL A 130 -36.77 -26.83 11.95
N ASP A 131 -37.47 -25.79 11.51
CA ASP A 131 -38.90 -25.86 11.15
C ASP A 131 -39.15 -26.81 9.97
N ALA A 132 -38.26 -26.85 8.99
CA ALA A 132 -38.34 -27.81 7.88
C ALA A 132 -38.09 -29.27 8.32
N MET A 133 -37.32 -29.50 9.38
CA MET A 133 -37.04 -30.85 9.91
C MET A 133 -38.11 -31.35 10.90
N PHE A 134 -38.80 -30.46 11.62
CA PHE A 134 -39.71 -30.82 12.71
C PHE A 134 -41.16 -30.31 12.54
N GLY A 135 -41.46 -29.55 11.49
CA GLY A 135 -42.74 -28.88 11.28
C GLY A 135 -43.89 -29.73 10.73
N ASP A 136 -43.67 -31.00 10.39
CA ASP A 136 -44.73 -31.91 9.92
C ASP A 136 -45.30 -32.76 11.07
N LYS A 137 -45.94 -32.08 12.02
CA LYS A 137 -46.85 -32.73 12.99
C LYS A 137 -48.03 -31.81 13.28
N SER A 138 -49.01 -31.80 12.38
CA SER A 138 -50.40 -31.66 12.79
C SER A 138 -51.39 -32.19 11.76
#